data_AF-A0A6G0X4P5-F1
#
_entry.id   AF-A0A6G0X4P5-F1
#
_cell.length_a   1.000
_cell.length_b   1.000
_cell.length_c   1.000
_cell.angle_alpha   90.00
_cell.angle_beta   90.00
_cell.angle_gamma   90.00
#
_symmetry.space_group_name_H-M   'P 1'
#
loop_
_entity.id
_entity.type
_entity.pdbx_description
1 polymer ?
#
loop_
_entity_poly.entity_id
_entity_poly.type
_entity_poly.pdbx_seq_one_letter_code
_entity_poly.pdbx_strand_id
1 'polypeptide(L)'
;MDSTCFFKDCPNPVAAPGKLKCTFHAKKGICGAPDCHNQVYARGHCIRHGGRRPCRFEGCSGNARSRGYCTRHSSSANAEDDALALPDFDFDIDMNLVFDDVELEQNIIDALLVDSDFQAVTSV
;
A
#
# COMPACT_ATOMS: atom_id res chain seq x y z
N MET A 1 -21.93 13.66 -14.94
CA MET A 1 -20.95 12.80 -15.62
C MET A 1 -20.23 12.05 -14.52
N ASP A 2 -20.52 10.76 -14.40
CA ASP A 2 -20.00 9.96 -13.30
C ASP A 2 -18.55 9.60 -13.61
N SER A 3 -17.62 10.13 -12.81
CA SER A 3 -16.20 9.85 -12.99
C SER A 3 -15.90 8.37 -12.75
N THR A 4 -15.12 7.77 -13.64
CA THR A 4 -14.70 6.36 -13.53
C THR A 4 -13.47 6.22 -12.64
N CYS A 5 -13.25 5.02 -12.12
CA CYS A 5 -12.09 4.68 -11.31
C CYS A 5 -10.77 5.05 -12.02
N PHE A 6 -9.81 5.54 -11.25
CA PHE A 6 -8.49 5.97 -11.73
C PHE A 6 -7.64 4.84 -12.33
N PHE A 7 -7.75 3.62 -11.82
CA PHE A 7 -7.02 2.48 -12.39
C PHE A 7 -7.45 2.20 -13.83
N LYS A 8 -6.47 1.99 -14.72
CA LYS A 8 -6.72 1.59 -16.11
C LYS A 8 -7.60 0.36 -16.17
N ASP A 9 -8.47 0.33 -17.16
CA ASP A 9 -9.36 -0.80 -17.47
C ASP A 9 -10.37 -1.14 -16.36
N CYS A 10 -10.58 -0.25 -15.39
CA CYS A 10 -11.64 -0.42 -14.39
C CYS A 10 -12.89 0.37 -14.82
N PRO A 11 -14.00 -0.30 -15.20
CA PRO A 11 -15.21 0.37 -15.64
C PRO A 11 -16.05 0.91 -14.47
N ASN A 12 -15.66 0.64 -13.23
CA ASN A 12 -16.47 0.98 -12.05
C ASN A 12 -16.43 2.49 -11.77
N PRO A 13 -17.56 3.08 -11.32
CA PRO A 13 -17.61 4.48 -10.92
C PRO A 13 -16.76 4.73 -9.67
N VAL A 14 -16.32 5.98 -9.48
CA VAL A 14 -15.67 6.40 -8.23
C VAL A 14 -16.59 6.20 -7.03
N ALA A 15 -16.03 5.82 -5.89
CA ALA A 15 -16.80 5.44 -4.71
C ALA A 15 -17.63 6.60 -4.12
N ALA A 16 -17.14 7.83 -4.25
CA ALA A 16 -17.79 9.05 -3.77
C ALA A 16 -17.23 10.28 -4.52
N PRO A 17 -17.94 11.42 -4.51
CA PRO A 17 -17.40 12.68 -5.02
C PRO A 17 -16.05 13.03 -4.39
N GLY A 18 -15.10 13.47 -5.20
CA GLY A 18 -13.74 13.80 -4.75
C GLY A 18 -12.82 12.61 -4.48
N LYS A 19 -13.30 11.36 -4.59
CA LYS A 19 -12.45 10.18 -4.61
C LYS A 19 -12.01 9.85 -6.03
N LEU A 20 -10.84 9.22 -6.14
CA LEU A 20 -10.27 8.80 -7.42
C LEU A 20 -10.57 7.33 -7.76
N LYS A 21 -10.99 6.52 -6.79
CA LYS A 21 -11.08 5.06 -6.92
C LYS A 21 -12.50 4.55 -6.64
N CYS A 22 -12.84 3.40 -7.24
CA CYS A 22 -14.08 2.69 -6.91
C CYS A 22 -13.98 1.98 -5.55
N THR A 23 -15.11 1.49 -5.05
CA THR A 23 -15.21 0.76 -3.77
C THR A 23 -14.31 -0.48 -3.74
N PHE A 24 -14.21 -1.22 -4.85
CA PHE A 24 -13.34 -2.39 -4.97
C PHE A 24 -11.85 -2.03 -4.89
N HIS A 25 -11.47 -0.87 -5.41
CA HIS A 25 -10.09 -0.39 -5.43
C HIS A 25 -9.75 0.58 -4.30
N ALA A 26 -10.65 0.78 -3.33
CA ALA A 26 -10.49 1.77 -2.27
C ALA A 26 -9.20 1.55 -1.45
N LYS A 27 -8.90 0.28 -1.12
CA LYS A 27 -7.71 -0.12 -0.34
C LYS A 27 -6.43 -0.25 -1.15
N LYS A 28 -6.52 -0.21 -2.48
CA LYS A 28 -5.35 -0.44 -3.35
C LYS A 28 -4.59 0.86 -3.64
N GLY A 29 -3.29 0.85 -3.38
CA GLY A 29 -2.40 2.00 -3.61
C GLY A 29 -2.22 2.31 -5.10
N ILE A 30 -2.06 3.60 -5.42
CA ILE A 30 -1.71 4.08 -6.77
C ILE A 30 -0.19 4.22 -6.85
N CYS A 31 0.41 3.79 -7.96
CA CYS A 31 1.85 3.93 -8.19
C CYS A 31 2.29 5.40 -8.06
N GLY A 32 3.33 5.67 -7.28
CA GLY A 32 3.85 7.03 -7.04
C GLY A 32 4.55 7.68 -8.23
N ALA A 33 4.64 7.01 -9.38
CA ALA A 33 5.20 7.59 -10.58
C ALA A 33 4.17 8.53 -11.24
N PRO A 34 4.61 9.65 -11.82
CA PRO A 34 3.70 10.61 -12.45
C PRO A 34 2.88 9.93 -13.56
N ASP A 35 1.60 10.29 -13.64
CA ASP A 35 0.63 9.78 -14.62
C ASP A 35 0.50 8.25 -14.66
N CYS A 36 0.90 7.56 -13.59
CA CYS A 36 0.81 6.12 -13.52
C CYS A 36 -0.51 5.66 -12.90
N HIS A 37 -1.34 5.08 -13.76
CA HIS A 37 -2.66 4.55 -13.40
C HIS A 37 -2.62 3.06 -13.03
N ASN A 38 -1.47 2.59 -12.54
CA ASN A 38 -1.27 1.20 -12.13
C ASN A 38 -1.28 1.07 -10.61
N GLN A 39 -1.68 -0.11 -10.13
CA GLN A 39 -1.63 -0.45 -8.72
C GLN A 39 -0.19 -0.60 -8.22
N VAL A 40 0.05 -0.18 -6.98
CA VAL A 40 1.28 -0.48 -6.25
C VAL A 40 1.44 -1.99 -6.09
N TYR A 41 2.61 -2.50 -6.46
CA TYR A 41 2.98 -3.87 -6.13
C TYR A 41 3.74 -3.90 -4.80
N ALA A 42 4.80 -3.11 -4.69
CA ALA A 42 5.58 -2.92 -3.47
C ALA A 42 6.29 -1.55 -3.49
N ARG A 43 6.76 -1.08 -2.33
CA ARG A 43 7.60 0.14 -2.21
C ARG A 43 6.96 1.39 -2.84
N GLY A 44 5.63 1.49 -2.81
CA GLY A 44 4.87 2.59 -3.41
C GLY A 44 4.84 2.62 -4.94
N HIS A 45 5.35 1.59 -5.62
CA HIS A 45 5.46 1.56 -7.07
C HIS A 45 4.86 0.30 -7.70
N CYS A 46 4.40 0.41 -8.95
CA CYS A 46 3.98 -0.73 -9.75
C CYS A 46 5.19 -1.52 -10.27
N ILE A 47 4.97 -2.72 -10.81
CA ILE A 47 6.02 -3.61 -11.34
C ILE A 47 6.94 -2.91 -12.35
N ARG A 48 6.42 -1.99 -13.17
CA ARG A 48 7.18 -1.28 -14.20
C ARG A 48 8.00 -0.10 -13.65
N HIS A 49 7.65 0.41 -12.47
CA HIS A 49 8.23 1.62 -11.90
C HIS A 49 9.01 1.35 -10.61
N GLY A 50 9.53 0.14 -10.42
CA GLY A 50 10.36 -0.19 -9.25
C GLY A 50 9.65 -0.97 -8.14
N GLY A 51 8.42 -1.43 -8.36
CA GLY A 51 7.76 -2.36 -7.44
C GLY A 51 8.46 -3.73 -7.38
N ARG A 52 9.24 -4.11 -8.40
CA ARG A 52 10.07 -5.31 -8.39
C ARG A 52 11.54 -4.96 -8.61
N ARG A 53 12.43 -5.71 -7.97
CA ARG A 53 13.87 -5.60 -8.23
C ARG A 53 14.18 -6.06 -9.67
N PRO A 54 15.12 -5.42 -10.37
CA PRO A 54 15.62 -5.90 -11.65
C PRO A 54 16.44 -7.18 -11.48
N CYS A 55 16.58 -7.93 -12.57
CA CYS A 55 17.47 -9.09 -12.64
C CYS A 55 18.93 -8.63 -12.49
N ARG A 56 19.69 -9.30 -11.61
CA ARG A 56 21.12 -9.03 -11.38
C ARG A 56 22.02 -9.44 -12.56
N PHE A 57 21.55 -10.34 -13.42
CA PHE A 57 22.28 -10.72 -14.63
C PHE A 57 22.54 -9.52 -15.55
N GLU A 58 23.80 -9.32 -15.94
CA GLU A 58 24.24 -8.18 -16.75
C GLU A 58 23.49 -8.08 -18.08
N GLY A 59 23.05 -6.86 -18.42
CA GLY A 59 22.28 -6.61 -19.64
C GLY A 59 20.84 -7.14 -19.62
N CYS A 60 20.36 -7.73 -18.51
CA CYS A 60 18.98 -8.18 -18.41
C CYS A 60 18.03 -7.06 -17.97
N SER A 61 17.03 -6.75 -18.79
CA SER A 61 15.91 -5.86 -18.44
C SER A 61 14.75 -6.56 -17.73
N GLY A 62 14.92 -7.83 -17.35
CA GLY A 62 13.89 -8.62 -16.69
C GLY A 62 13.76 -8.27 -15.20
N ASN A 63 12.61 -8.60 -14.61
CA ASN A 63 12.40 -8.47 -13.17
C ASN A 63 12.81 -9.77 -12.45
N ALA A 64 13.47 -9.61 -11.31
CA ALA A 64 13.83 -10.71 -10.43
C ALA A 64 12.58 -11.43 -9.91
N ARG A 65 12.73 -12.75 -9.74
CA ARG A 65 11.70 -13.68 -9.25
C ARG A 65 12.22 -14.51 -8.10
N SER A 66 13.49 -14.88 -8.13
CA SER A 66 14.16 -15.64 -7.07
C SER A 66 15.63 -15.23 -6.99
N ARG A 67 16.16 -15.03 -5.78
CA ARG A 67 17.58 -14.74 -5.51
C ARG A 67 18.17 -13.58 -6.34
N GLY A 68 17.36 -12.57 -6.65
CA GLY A 68 17.80 -11.45 -7.49
C GLY A 68 17.84 -11.73 -9.01
N TYR A 69 17.40 -12.91 -9.48
CA TYR A 69 17.39 -13.27 -10.90
C TYR A 69 15.99 -13.50 -11.44
N CYS A 70 15.79 -13.21 -12.73
CA CYS A 70 14.55 -13.53 -13.44
C CYS A 70 14.45 -15.03 -13.72
N THR A 71 13.30 -15.51 -14.18
CA THR A 71 13.09 -16.93 -14.53
C THR A 71 14.05 -17.47 -15.59
N ARG A 72 14.58 -16.62 -16.46
CA ARG A 72 15.56 -17.01 -17.50
C ARG A 72 16.98 -17.14 -16.96
N HIS A 73 17.28 -16.46 -15.85
CA HIS A 73 18.63 -16.37 -15.27
C HIS A 73 18.68 -16.95 -13.85
N SER A 74 17.66 -17.70 -13.43
CA SER A 74 17.60 -18.27 -12.07
C SER A 74 18.69 -19.31 -11.80
N SER A 75 19.28 -19.90 -12.83
CA SER A 75 20.44 -20.79 -12.74
C SER A 75 21.77 -20.05 -12.66
N SER A 76 21.80 -18.75 -12.94
CA SER A 76 22.99 -17.89 -12.81
C SER A 76 23.19 -17.34 -11.40
N ALA A 77 22.39 -17.81 -10.44
CA ALA A 77 22.57 -17.48 -9.04
C ALA A 77 23.85 -18.12 -8.51
N ASN A 78 24.96 -17.37 -8.50
CA ASN A 78 26.16 -17.79 -7.80
C ASN A 78 25.87 -17.80 -6.29
N ALA A 79 26.14 -18.94 -5.65
CA ALA A 79 25.87 -19.12 -4.22
C ALA A 79 26.73 -18.22 -3.32
N GLU A 80 27.81 -17.64 -3.85
CA GLU A 80 28.76 -16.82 -3.10
C GLU A 80 28.24 -15.39 -2.82
N ASP A 81 27.39 -14.83 -3.69
CA ASP A 81 26.80 -13.51 -3.50
C ASP A 81 25.67 -13.48 -2.44
N ASP A 82 25.11 -14.65 -2.11
CA ASP A 82 24.01 -14.81 -1.16
C ASP A 82 24.49 -14.89 0.31
N ALA A 83 25.77 -15.22 0.56
CA ALA A 83 26.28 -15.40 1.94
C ALA A 83 26.56 -14.07 2.67
N LEU A 84 26.78 -12.98 1.93
CA LEU A 84 27.02 -11.63 2.45
C LEU A 84 25.82 -10.70 2.29
N ALA A 85 24.86 -11.06 1.43
CA ALA A 85 23.60 -10.36 1.36
C ALA A 85 22.80 -10.71 2.62
N LEU A 86 22.59 -9.72 3.50
CA LEU A 86 21.53 -9.82 4.51
C LEU A 86 20.28 -10.33 3.80
N PRO A 87 19.54 -11.29 4.37
CA PRO A 87 18.31 -11.74 3.74
C PRO A 87 17.46 -10.50 3.49
N ASP A 88 17.31 -10.18 2.21
CA ASP A 88 16.30 -9.27 1.72
C ASP A 88 14.99 -9.93 2.17
N PHE A 89 14.52 -9.62 3.37
CA PHE A 89 13.23 -10.04 3.89
C PHE A 89 12.19 -9.37 2.99
N ASP A 90 11.99 -9.96 1.81
CA ASP A 90 10.93 -9.67 0.86
C ASP A 90 9.64 -10.24 1.42
N PHE A 91 9.29 -9.77 2.60
CA PHE A 91 7.94 -9.84 3.08
C PHE A 91 7.19 -8.77 2.29
N ASP A 92 6.84 -9.11 1.04
CA ASP A 92 5.84 -8.42 0.20
C ASP A 92 4.45 -8.38 0.88
N ILE A 93 4.34 -8.66 2.19
CA ILE A 93 3.14 -8.43 2.98
C ILE A 93 3.04 -6.93 3.21
N ASP A 94 2.08 -6.37 2.49
CA ASP A 94 1.57 -5.04 2.66
C ASP A 94 1.32 -4.74 4.15
N MET A 95 2.17 -3.92 4.77
CA MET A 95 1.94 -3.41 6.13
C MET A 95 0.61 -2.64 6.23
N ASN A 96 -0.04 -2.27 5.12
CA ASN A 96 -1.37 -1.68 5.14
C ASN A 96 -2.50 -2.71 5.35
N LEU A 97 -2.24 -4.02 5.27
CA LEU A 97 -3.23 -5.05 5.62
C LEU A 97 -3.32 -5.31 7.14
N VAL A 98 -2.42 -4.73 7.94
CA VAL A 98 -2.39 -4.89 9.40
C VAL A 98 -3.08 -3.72 10.13
N PHE A 99 -3.40 -2.62 9.44
CA PHE A 99 -4.00 -1.43 10.06
C PHE A 99 -5.52 -1.28 9.79
N ASP A 100 -6.18 -2.30 9.26
CA ASP A 100 -7.63 -2.27 9.02
C ASP A 100 -8.49 -2.61 10.26
N ASP A 101 -7.92 -2.70 11.47
CA ASP A 101 -8.64 -2.89 12.74
C ASP A 101 -8.25 -1.85 13.82
N VAL A 102 -8.05 -0.58 13.43
CA VAL A 102 -8.20 0.52 14.40
C VAL A 102 -9.49 1.24 14.05
N GLU A 103 -10.61 0.67 14.51
CA GLU A 103 -11.84 1.41 14.68
C GLU A 103 -11.52 2.61 15.57
N LEU A 104 -11.43 3.79 14.95
CA LEU A 104 -11.48 5.04 15.68
C LEU A 104 -12.93 5.20 16.13
N GLU A 105 -13.33 4.47 17.17
CA GLU A 105 -14.58 4.73 17.83
C GLU A 105 -14.50 6.14 18.41
N GLN A 106 -15.19 7.06 17.74
CA GLN A 106 -15.45 8.41 18.18
C GLN A 106 -16.42 8.44 19.40
N ASN A 107 -16.28 7.50 20.35
CA ASN A 107 -17.18 7.35 21.50
C ASN A 107 -16.49 7.48 22.87
N ILE A 108 -15.18 7.75 22.93
CA ILE A 108 -14.48 7.87 24.22
C ILE A 108 -14.44 9.34 24.73
N ILE A 109 -14.68 10.34 23.86
CA ILE A 109 -14.62 11.75 24.28
C ILE A 109 -15.93 12.23 24.92
N ASP A 110 -17.08 11.68 24.53
CA ASP A 110 -18.38 12.05 25.14
C ASP A 110 -18.69 11.30 26.45
N ALA A 111 -17.96 10.22 26.75
CA ALA A 111 -18.11 9.45 27.99
C ALA A 111 -17.27 9.99 29.17
N LEU A 112 -16.40 10.98 28.94
CA LEU A 112 -15.54 11.57 29.98
C LEU A 112 -16.04 12.94 30.48
N LEU A 113 -17.20 13.41 30.01
CA LEU A 113 -17.82 14.68 30.44
C LEU A 113 -19.20 14.53 31.08
N VAL A 114 -19.61 13.31 31.42
CA VAL A 114 -20.80 13.09 32.26
C VAL A 114 -20.35 12.30 33.47
N ASP A 115 -19.82 13.01 34.46
CA ASP A 115 -19.93 12.70 35.89
C ASP A 115 -19.09 13.71 36.71
N SER A 116 -19.61 14.92 36.87
CA SER A 116 -19.40 15.67 38.11
C SER A 116 -20.51 16.70 38.29
N ASP A 117 -21.57 16.30 38.98
CA ASP A 117 -22.44 17.22 39.69
C ASP A 117 -21.59 18.11 40.60
N PHE A 118 -21.52 19.40 40.31
CA PHE A 118 -21.09 20.40 41.29
C PHE A 118 -22.12 21.52 41.35
N GLN A 119 -23.02 21.42 42.34
CA GLN A 119 -23.84 22.54 42.79
C GLN A 119 -22.94 23.73 43.14
N ALA A 120 -23.16 24.85 42.47
CA ALA A 120 -22.68 26.16 42.92
C ALA A 120 -23.86 27.15 42.95
N VAL A 121 -24.29 27.40 44.19
CA VAL A 121 -25.11 28.51 44.66
C VAL A 121 -24.72 29.88 44.05
N THR A 122 -25.70 30.63 43.56
CA THR A 122 -25.80 32.12 43.62
C THR A 122 -27.27 32.48 43.31
N SER A 123 -28.14 32.80 44.28
CA SER A 123 -28.46 34.14 44.78
C SER A 123 -28.47 35.24 43.71
N VAL A 124 -29.64 35.56 43.14
CA VAL A 124 -30.48 36.76 43.37
C VAL A 124 -31.91 36.43 42.91
#